data_AF-A0A1S4CLZ1-F1
#
_entry.id   AF-A0A1S4CLZ1-F1
#
_cell.length_a   1.000
_cell.length_b   1.000
_cell.length_c   1.000
_cell.angle_alpha   90.00
_cell.angle_beta   90.00
_cell.angle_gamma   90.00
#
_symmetry.space_group_name_H-M   'P 1'
#
loop_
_entity.id
_entity.type
_entity.pdbx_description
1 polymer ?
#
loop_
_entity_poly.entity_id
_entity_poly.type
_entity_poly.pdbx_seq_one_letter_code
_entity_poly.pdbx_strand_id
1 'polypeptide(L)'
;MATTIQFSNSLILTSICLTISSKFPYHHSLLQFSPKTKNSSPEIAMPMTDNQGSFLNRISIRRNQVSNMENNHEQDLEDLELFQKHVADRFSDLLPNDPSSTTDSPAKDQSPLLSISWFRKLLDVFLCCEAEFKALVLIGRDPVQFSKPPLDRLVPDILERSIKSLDICNAVTHGLELVRHWQKLAQIAVTAFEQKPMGDGQVRRAKKALNTLLTSMMLDDKENNYHAKAAERTWSFGRRSGGGGGAGNNNKDRTNGTFRSMSWSVAKSWSASKQIQAMASNLVAPRGGEPTGLAVPIYAMGTIFVFVMWALVAAIPCQERTGLLTHLPLPRNLNWGQAFIALQDKIAEEWKKKEKKGTTGLLDEMQKMEKVAQNLVDFAENFQFPPEEEKLEEVAAQVAEMAEICRKMEEGLAPLQQQIREVFHRIVRSRAEVLDVLDQIGKMSTPVPY
;
A
#
# COMPACT_ATOMS: atom_id res chain seq x y z
N MET A 1 41.54 4.18 1.24
CA MET A 1 40.33 4.03 0.40
C MET A 1 39.81 2.61 0.60
N ALA A 2 39.34 2.18 1.78
CA ALA A 2 38.27 2.67 2.66
C ALA A 2 36.84 2.37 2.15
N THR A 3 36.66 1.18 1.58
CA THR A 3 35.40 0.44 1.59
C THR A 3 35.34 -0.38 2.89
N THR A 4 34.13 -0.66 3.41
CA THR A 4 33.82 -1.75 4.38
C THR A 4 33.40 -1.39 5.82
N ILE A 5 33.35 -0.11 6.28
CA ILE A 5 32.93 0.18 7.69
C ILE A 5 31.61 0.97 7.86
N GLN A 6 31.05 1.63 6.84
CA GLN A 6 29.83 2.44 7.03
C GLN A 6 28.48 1.72 6.79
N PHE A 7 28.47 0.55 6.14
CA PHE A 7 27.22 -0.18 5.88
C PHE A 7 26.73 -1.02 7.08
N SER A 8 27.62 -1.40 8.00
CA SER A 8 27.26 -2.31 9.09
C SER A 8 26.67 -1.62 10.32
N ASN A 9 26.99 -0.36 10.63
CA ASN A 9 26.54 0.27 11.88
C ASN A 9 25.16 0.97 11.81
N SER A 10 24.66 1.33 10.62
CA SER A 10 23.33 1.96 10.46
C SER A 10 22.18 0.94 10.48
N LEU A 11 22.41 -0.26 9.93
CA LEU A 11 21.48 -1.40 10.00
C LEU A 11 21.38 -2.00 11.41
N ILE A 12 22.44 -1.90 12.22
CA ILE A 12 22.47 -2.41 13.60
C ILE A 12 21.66 -1.53 14.57
N LEU A 13 21.62 -0.19 14.38
CA LEU A 13 20.88 0.72 15.27
C LEU A 13 19.37 0.81 15.00
N THR A 14 18.92 0.61 13.76
CA THR A 14 17.46 0.57 13.44
C THR A 14 16.83 -0.76 13.83
N SER A 15 17.59 -1.86 13.76
CA SER A 15 17.19 -3.19 14.23
C SER A 15 17.04 -3.26 15.77
N ILE A 16 17.76 -2.40 16.51
CA ILE A 16 17.74 -2.37 17.99
C ILE A 16 16.62 -1.45 18.55
N CYS A 17 16.11 -0.46 17.82
CA CYS A 17 15.13 0.50 18.36
C CYS A 17 13.64 0.12 18.16
N LEU A 18 13.31 -0.91 17.37
CA LEU A 18 11.95 -1.49 17.31
C LEU A 18 11.84 -2.82 18.10
N THR A 19 12.79 -3.05 19.00
CA THR A 19 12.76 -3.89 20.22
C THR A 19 11.60 -3.54 21.17
N ILE A 20 10.39 -3.32 20.63
CA ILE A 20 9.12 -3.27 21.36
C ILE A 20 8.18 -4.32 20.75
N SER A 21 8.71 -5.53 20.58
CA SER A 21 7.95 -6.68 21.07
C SER A 21 7.78 -6.48 22.58
N SER A 22 6.57 -6.49 23.16
CA SER A 22 6.36 -6.95 24.56
C SER A 22 4.99 -6.69 25.21
N LYS A 23 4.02 -5.97 24.61
CA LYS A 23 2.70 -5.83 25.28
C LYS A 23 1.57 -6.45 24.45
N PHE A 24 1.13 -7.62 24.92
CA PHE A 24 -0.01 -8.47 24.52
C PHE A 24 0.31 -9.70 23.66
N PRO A 25 0.43 -10.90 24.28
CA PRO A 25 0.35 -12.18 23.60
C PRO A 25 -1.08 -12.74 23.68
N TYR A 26 -1.67 -13.19 22.57
CA TYR A 26 -2.78 -14.14 22.64
C TYR A 26 -2.71 -15.22 21.57
N HIS A 27 -2.45 -16.42 22.10
CA HIS A 27 -2.94 -17.76 21.76
C HIS A 27 -3.07 -18.21 20.30
N HIS A 28 -2.14 -19.12 19.97
CA HIS A 28 -2.22 -20.15 18.95
C HIS A 28 -3.27 -21.22 19.35
N SER A 29 -4.08 -21.70 18.41
CA SER A 29 -4.78 -22.98 18.53
C SER A 29 -4.80 -23.68 17.17
N LEU A 30 -3.99 -24.73 17.10
CA LEU A 30 -3.99 -25.78 16.09
C LEU A 30 -5.28 -26.58 16.20
N LEU A 31 -5.90 -26.93 15.07
CA LEU A 31 -6.76 -28.11 14.99
C LEU A 31 -6.29 -29.01 13.86
N GLN A 32 -5.63 -30.09 14.28
CA GLN A 32 -5.56 -31.36 13.56
C GLN A 32 -6.96 -31.97 13.48
N PHE A 33 -7.30 -32.57 12.35
CA PHE A 33 -8.26 -33.68 12.29
C PHE A 33 -7.69 -34.77 11.37
N SER A 34 -7.74 -36.00 11.87
CA SER A 34 -7.42 -37.25 11.18
C SER A 34 -8.47 -38.31 11.62
N PRO A 35 -8.49 -39.56 11.12
CA PRO A 35 -9.48 -40.06 10.15
C PRO A 35 -10.31 -41.25 10.70
N LYS A 36 -11.30 -41.72 9.91
CA LYS A 36 -11.67 -43.15 9.67
C LYS A 36 -13.11 -43.30 9.16
N THR A 37 -13.31 -44.17 8.17
CA THR A 37 -14.15 -45.39 8.31
C THR A 37 -13.95 -46.35 7.13
N LYS A 38 -14.07 -47.64 7.46
CA LYS A 38 -13.83 -48.85 6.65
C LYS A 38 -15.08 -49.26 5.86
N ASN A 39 -14.89 -50.07 4.80
CA ASN A 39 -15.62 -51.33 4.48
C ASN A 39 -15.20 -51.81 3.06
N SER A 40 -14.46 -52.92 2.90
CA SER A 40 -14.82 -54.35 2.89
C SER A 40 -15.05 -54.91 1.46
N SER A 41 -14.18 -55.83 1.04
CA SER A 41 -14.09 -56.60 -0.23
C SER A 41 -15.23 -57.65 -0.42
N PRO A 42 -15.32 -58.43 -1.53
CA PRO A 42 -14.39 -59.54 -1.92
C PRO A 42 -14.01 -59.55 -3.44
N GLU A 43 -12.77 -59.90 -3.83
CA GLU A 43 -12.21 -61.21 -4.22
C GLU A 43 -12.69 -61.77 -5.58
N ILE A 44 -11.75 -62.06 -6.51
CA ILE A 44 -11.66 -63.26 -7.37
C ILE A 44 -10.26 -63.36 -8.04
N ALA A 45 -9.55 -64.42 -7.66
CA ALA A 45 -8.59 -65.31 -8.37
C ALA A 45 -7.54 -64.81 -9.39
N MET A 46 -6.28 -65.24 -9.13
CA MET A 46 -5.11 -65.30 -10.04
C MET A 46 -5.25 -66.41 -11.12
N PRO A 47 -4.30 -66.51 -12.08
CA PRO A 47 -3.10 -67.33 -11.83
C PRO A 47 -1.76 -66.69 -12.27
N MET A 48 -0.70 -67.18 -11.61
CA MET A 48 0.72 -66.95 -11.86
C MET A 48 1.19 -67.42 -13.25
N THR A 49 2.22 -66.75 -13.78
CA THR A 49 3.38 -67.40 -14.41
C THR A 49 4.62 -66.53 -14.23
N ASP A 50 5.60 -67.03 -13.47
CA ASP A 50 7.00 -66.60 -13.49
C ASP A 50 7.64 -66.93 -14.85
N ASN A 51 8.50 -66.04 -15.37
CA ASN A 51 9.71 -66.51 -16.05
C ASN A 51 10.86 -65.48 -16.01
N GLN A 52 12.06 -66.02 -15.89
CA GLN A 52 13.33 -65.41 -15.54
C GLN A 52 14.07 -64.75 -16.72
N GLY A 53 14.87 -63.72 -16.39
CA GLY A 53 16.14 -63.35 -17.04
C GLY A 53 16.08 -62.80 -18.47
N SER A 54 17.07 -62.08 -18.98
CA SER A 54 18.19 -61.32 -18.44
C SER A 54 18.81 -60.59 -19.65
N PHE A 55 19.70 -59.63 -19.39
CA PHE A 55 20.74 -59.15 -20.30
C PHE A 55 20.31 -58.49 -21.63
N LEU A 56 19.85 -57.24 -21.65
CA LEU A 56 20.21 -56.25 -22.69
C LEU A 56 19.97 -54.80 -22.20
N ASN A 57 20.42 -54.48 -20.98
CA ASN A 57 20.47 -53.10 -20.49
C ASN A 57 21.80 -52.43 -20.86
N ARG A 58 22.09 -52.35 -22.16
CA ARG A 58 23.24 -51.60 -22.68
C ARG A 58 22.90 -51.07 -24.06
N ILE A 59 22.92 -49.74 -24.17
CA ILE A 59 22.60 -48.87 -25.32
C ILE A 59 21.21 -48.19 -25.21
N SER A 60 21.02 -47.35 -24.20
CA SER A 60 20.23 -46.10 -24.31
C SER A 60 20.52 -45.15 -23.15
N ILE A 61 21.80 -44.82 -22.93
CA ILE A 61 22.23 -43.77 -22.00
C ILE A 61 22.70 -42.59 -22.85
N ARG A 62 21.82 -41.99 -23.65
CA ARG A 62 21.99 -40.66 -24.31
C ARG A 62 20.69 -40.09 -24.92
N ARG A 63 19.49 -40.59 -24.54
CA ARG A 63 18.22 -40.06 -25.12
C ARG A 63 17.20 -39.54 -24.12
N ASN A 64 17.21 -39.99 -22.86
CA ASN A 64 16.25 -39.53 -21.84
C ASN A 64 16.68 -38.28 -21.04
N GLN A 65 17.90 -37.77 -21.22
CA GLN A 65 18.29 -36.49 -20.60
C GLN A 65 17.81 -35.26 -21.40
N VAL A 66 17.57 -35.42 -22.71
CA VAL A 66 17.11 -34.31 -23.55
C VAL A 66 15.62 -34.06 -23.36
N SER A 67 14.81 -35.12 -23.30
CA SER A 67 13.37 -35.03 -23.08
C SER A 67 13.00 -34.47 -21.69
N ASN A 68 13.82 -34.67 -20.65
CA ASN A 68 13.54 -34.16 -19.30
C ASN A 68 13.93 -32.67 -19.13
N MET A 69 14.90 -32.18 -19.91
CA MET A 69 15.26 -30.74 -19.94
C MET A 69 14.29 -29.93 -20.80
N GLU A 70 13.82 -30.51 -21.90
CA GLU A 70 12.87 -29.88 -22.84
C GLU A 70 11.48 -29.74 -22.21
N ASN A 71 11.01 -30.76 -21.47
CA ASN A 71 9.73 -30.74 -20.77
C ASN A 71 9.70 -29.77 -19.56
N ASN A 72 10.86 -29.48 -18.95
CA ASN A 72 10.97 -28.46 -17.90
C ASN A 72 10.97 -27.03 -18.48
N HIS A 73 11.59 -26.82 -19.64
CA HIS A 73 11.59 -25.51 -20.30
C HIS A 73 10.19 -25.14 -20.82
N GLU A 74 9.46 -26.10 -21.37
CA GLU A 74 8.09 -25.91 -21.83
C GLU A 74 7.13 -25.56 -20.67
N GLN A 75 7.26 -26.25 -19.52
CA GLN A 75 6.50 -25.91 -18.31
C GLN A 75 6.84 -24.52 -17.77
N ASP A 76 8.14 -24.16 -17.72
CA ASP A 76 8.57 -22.83 -17.27
C ASP A 76 8.00 -21.70 -18.14
N LEU A 77 7.83 -21.95 -19.45
CA LEU A 77 7.22 -21.00 -20.38
C LEU A 77 5.70 -20.89 -20.18
N GLU A 78 5.02 -22.01 -19.94
CA GLU A 78 3.58 -22.03 -19.63
C GLU A 78 3.30 -21.28 -18.32
N ASP A 79 4.08 -21.54 -17.27
CA ASP A 79 3.95 -20.87 -15.97
C ASP A 79 4.16 -19.35 -16.10
N LEU A 80 5.07 -18.93 -16.99
CA LEU A 80 5.31 -17.52 -17.28
C LEU A 80 4.14 -16.86 -18.04
N GLU A 81 3.50 -17.58 -18.96
CA GLU A 81 2.32 -17.09 -19.66
C GLU A 81 1.11 -16.99 -18.72
N LEU A 82 0.92 -18.01 -17.86
CA LEU A 82 -0.12 -18.02 -16.83
C LEU A 82 0.01 -16.84 -15.87
N PHE A 83 1.21 -16.53 -15.40
CA PHE A 83 1.43 -15.36 -14.56
C PHE A 83 1.04 -14.06 -15.26
N GLN A 84 1.44 -13.88 -16.52
CA GLN A 84 1.05 -12.67 -17.27
C GLN A 84 -0.46 -12.58 -17.45
N LYS A 85 -1.13 -13.71 -17.69
CA LYS A 85 -2.58 -13.78 -17.77
C LYS A 85 -3.23 -13.43 -16.41
N HIS A 86 -2.77 -14.01 -15.31
CA HIS A 86 -3.27 -13.71 -13.98
C HIS A 86 -3.08 -12.23 -13.61
N VAL A 87 -1.95 -11.62 -13.97
CA VAL A 87 -1.73 -10.18 -13.79
C VAL A 87 -2.76 -9.38 -14.62
N ALA A 88 -2.98 -9.75 -15.88
CA ALA A 88 -3.96 -9.08 -16.73
C ALA A 88 -5.39 -9.18 -16.15
N ASP A 89 -5.81 -10.38 -15.75
CA ASP A 89 -7.15 -10.65 -15.22
C ASP A 89 -7.38 -9.90 -13.89
N ARG A 90 -6.44 -10.02 -12.94
CA ARG A 90 -6.54 -9.38 -11.62
C ARG A 90 -6.60 -7.85 -11.70
N PHE A 91 -5.81 -7.23 -12.59
CA PHE A 91 -5.85 -5.77 -12.75
C PHE A 91 -7.05 -5.30 -13.57
N SER A 92 -7.55 -6.12 -14.49
CA SER A 92 -8.80 -5.82 -15.21
C SER A 92 -9.99 -5.82 -14.25
N ASP A 93 -10.02 -6.73 -13.27
CA ASP A 93 -11.05 -6.78 -12.22
C ASP A 93 -11.05 -5.56 -11.27
N LEU A 94 -9.97 -4.77 -11.25
CA LEU A 94 -9.91 -3.52 -10.48
C LEU A 94 -10.53 -2.33 -11.22
N LEU A 95 -10.83 -2.45 -12.51
CA LEU A 95 -11.48 -1.39 -13.27
C LEU A 95 -12.92 -1.21 -12.78
N PRO A 96 -13.40 0.03 -12.61
CA PRO A 96 -14.80 0.26 -12.28
C PRO A 96 -15.65 -0.20 -13.48
N ASN A 97 -16.60 -1.09 -13.21
CA ASN A 97 -17.54 -1.60 -14.20
C ASN A 97 -18.50 -0.49 -14.63
N ASP A 98 -18.78 -0.42 -15.93
CA ASP A 98 -19.76 0.51 -16.48
C ASP A 98 -21.17 0.10 -16.01
N PRO A 99 -21.98 1.01 -15.43
CA PRO A 99 -23.36 0.73 -15.03
C PRO A 99 -24.26 0.30 -16.19
N SER A 100 -23.83 0.41 -17.45
CA SER A 100 -24.54 -0.07 -18.64
C SER A 100 -24.32 -1.56 -18.96
N SER A 101 -23.45 -2.27 -18.23
CA SER A 101 -23.19 -3.69 -18.47
C SER A 101 -24.24 -4.58 -17.80
N THR A 102 -25.32 -4.89 -18.54
CA THR A 102 -26.37 -5.86 -18.17
C THR A 102 -25.85 -7.30 -18.17
N THR A 103 -25.03 -7.66 -17.19
CA THR A 103 -24.64 -9.07 -16.98
C THR A 103 -25.19 -9.56 -15.65
N ASP A 104 -26.00 -10.61 -15.71
CA ASP A 104 -26.68 -11.33 -14.61
C ASP A 104 -25.70 -12.06 -13.64
N SER A 105 -24.54 -11.46 -13.35
CA SER A 105 -23.60 -12.01 -12.37
C SER A 105 -23.95 -11.53 -10.96
N PRO A 106 -23.99 -12.43 -9.95
CA PRO A 106 -24.38 -12.05 -8.60
C PRO A 106 -23.31 -11.12 -8.02
N ALA A 107 -23.72 -9.89 -7.71
CA ALA A 107 -23.05 -8.91 -6.85
C ALA A 107 -21.51 -8.90 -6.91
N LYS A 108 -20.91 -8.50 -8.05
CA LYS A 108 -19.55 -7.92 -7.97
C LYS A 108 -19.67 -6.64 -7.14
N ASP A 109 -19.06 -6.62 -5.95
CA ASP A 109 -18.99 -5.47 -5.05
C ASP A 109 -18.65 -4.19 -5.83
N GLN A 110 -19.63 -3.30 -5.99
CA GLN A 110 -19.50 -2.01 -6.67
C GLN A 110 -18.75 -1.01 -5.77
N SER A 111 -17.47 -1.26 -5.55
CA SER A 111 -16.60 -0.35 -4.83
C SER A 111 -16.19 0.82 -5.74
N PRO A 112 -16.46 2.09 -5.38
CA PRO A 112 -15.96 3.24 -6.13
C PRO A 112 -14.44 3.19 -6.29
N LEU A 113 -13.94 3.66 -7.44
CA LEU A 113 -12.51 3.78 -7.71
C LEU A 113 -11.86 4.67 -6.63
N LEU A 114 -10.69 4.27 -6.13
CA LEU A 114 -9.96 4.95 -5.03
C LEU A 114 -10.72 5.02 -3.68
N SER A 115 -11.75 4.20 -3.47
CA SER A 115 -12.30 3.96 -2.13
C SER A 115 -11.36 3.10 -1.28
N ILE A 116 -11.56 3.11 0.05
CA ILE A 116 -10.82 2.24 0.97
C ILE A 116 -10.93 0.77 0.52
N SER A 117 -12.15 0.32 0.16
CA SER A 117 -12.39 -1.05 -0.29
C SER A 117 -11.65 -1.39 -1.60
N TRP A 118 -11.56 -0.44 -2.54
CA TRP A 118 -10.79 -0.60 -3.77
C TRP A 118 -9.29 -0.74 -3.48
N PHE A 119 -8.73 0.07 -2.57
CA PHE A 119 -7.34 -0.06 -2.17
C PHE A 119 -7.05 -1.40 -1.52
N ARG A 120 -7.96 -1.92 -0.70
CA ARG A 120 -7.81 -3.26 -0.12
C ARG A 120 -7.69 -4.33 -1.21
N LYS A 121 -8.57 -4.29 -2.22
CA LYS A 121 -8.50 -5.17 -3.40
C LYS A 121 -7.18 -4.99 -4.17
N LEU A 122 -6.72 -3.76 -4.38
CA LEU A 122 -5.43 -3.49 -5.03
C LEU A 122 -4.25 -4.13 -4.28
N LEU A 123 -4.22 -4.01 -2.95
CA LEU A 123 -3.17 -4.61 -2.12
C LEU A 123 -3.26 -6.13 -2.12
N ASP A 124 -4.46 -6.70 -2.10
CA ASP A 124 -4.65 -8.14 -2.22
C ASP A 124 -4.13 -8.65 -3.58
N VAL A 125 -4.43 -7.95 -4.68
CA VAL A 125 -3.88 -8.26 -6.01
C VAL A 125 -2.35 -8.18 -6.01
N PHE A 126 -1.76 -7.13 -5.40
CA PHE A 126 -0.31 -7.02 -5.25
C PHE A 126 0.28 -8.24 -4.53
N LEU A 127 -0.29 -8.62 -3.38
CA LEU A 127 0.19 -9.75 -2.57
C LEU A 127 0.08 -11.09 -3.32
N CYS A 128 -0.96 -11.27 -4.12
CA CYS A 128 -1.13 -12.44 -4.99
C CYS A 128 -0.08 -12.47 -6.11
N CYS A 129 0.14 -11.34 -6.79
CA CYS A 129 1.18 -11.26 -7.84
C CYS A 129 2.57 -11.47 -7.27
N GLU A 130 2.84 -10.95 -6.06
CA GLU A 130 4.12 -11.13 -5.37
C GLU A 130 4.40 -12.59 -5.01
N ALA A 131 3.41 -13.29 -4.46
CA ALA A 131 3.57 -14.70 -4.12
C ALA A 131 3.85 -15.57 -5.36
N GLU A 132 3.13 -15.32 -6.45
CA GLU A 132 3.29 -16.04 -7.71
C GLU A 132 4.63 -15.72 -8.39
N PHE A 133 5.01 -14.45 -8.46
CA PHE A 133 6.32 -14.03 -8.94
C PHE A 133 7.46 -14.68 -8.17
N LYS A 134 7.36 -14.70 -6.84
CA LYS A 134 8.36 -15.32 -5.98
C LYS A 134 8.49 -16.81 -6.30
N ALA A 135 7.39 -17.52 -6.50
CA ALA A 135 7.41 -18.91 -6.91
C ALA A 135 8.13 -19.08 -8.25
N LEU A 136 7.84 -18.24 -9.23
CA LEU A 136 8.46 -18.30 -10.56
C LEU A 136 9.96 -18.02 -10.58
N VAL A 137 10.40 -17.04 -9.79
CA VAL A 137 11.78 -16.52 -9.86
C VAL A 137 12.71 -17.19 -8.85
N LEU A 138 12.24 -17.50 -7.64
CA LEU A 138 13.09 -17.99 -6.56
C LEU A 138 13.01 -19.51 -6.33
N ILE A 139 11.88 -20.15 -6.65
CA ILE A 139 11.69 -21.58 -6.36
C ILE A 139 12.20 -22.40 -7.54
N GLY A 140 13.07 -23.39 -7.27
CA GLY A 140 13.50 -24.39 -8.25
C GLY A 140 14.50 -23.93 -9.31
N ARG A 141 15.03 -22.69 -9.21
CA ARG A 141 15.98 -22.12 -10.18
C ARG A 141 17.42 -22.22 -9.70
N ASP A 142 18.34 -22.41 -10.65
CA ASP A 142 19.78 -22.38 -10.37
C ASP A 142 20.22 -20.96 -9.98
N PRO A 143 20.76 -20.74 -8.75
CA PRO A 143 21.23 -19.43 -8.30
C PRO A 143 22.18 -18.75 -9.29
N VAL A 144 22.98 -19.52 -10.04
CA VAL A 144 23.95 -18.96 -10.99
C VAL A 144 23.28 -18.09 -12.07
N GLN A 145 21.99 -18.30 -12.38
CA GLN A 145 21.25 -17.48 -13.36
C GLN A 145 21.17 -16.01 -12.96
N PHE A 146 21.14 -15.70 -11.66
CA PHE A 146 21.06 -14.32 -11.15
C PHE A 146 22.35 -13.51 -11.38
N SER A 147 23.46 -14.19 -11.66
CA SER A 147 24.74 -13.55 -12.02
C SER A 147 24.91 -13.30 -13.51
N LYS A 148 23.96 -13.77 -14.34
CA LYS A 148 24.03 -13.67 -15.80
C LYS A 148 23.13 -12.54 -16.32
N PRO A 149 23.51 -11.88 -17.43
CA PRO A 149 22.62 -10.97 -18.13
C PRO A 149 21.30 -11.64 -18.54
N PRO A 150 20.15 -10.93 -18.47
CA PRO A 150 19.97 -9.55 -17.99
C PRO A 150 19.66 -9.45 -16.48
N LEU A 151 19.67 -10.58 -15.76
CA LEU A 151 19.23 -10.65 -14.36
C LEU A 151 20.20 -9.96 -13.40
N ASP A 152 21.49 -9.98 -13.72
CA ASP A 152 22.55 -9.24 -13.03
C ASP A 152 22.24 -7.75 -12.84
N ARG A 153 21.47 -7.14 -13.76
CA ARG A 153 20.98 -5.76 -13.67
C ARG A 153 19.57 -5.66 -13.07
N LEU A 154 18.65 -6.52 -13.51
CA LEU A 154 17.24 -6.41 -13.13
C LEU A 154 17.00 -6.70 -11.63
N VAL A 155 17.81 -7.58 -11.04
CA VAL A 155 17.70 -7.97 -9.63
C VAL A 155 18.12 -6.83 -8.68
N PRO A 156 19.27 -6.16 -8.88
CA PRO A 156 19.57 -4.92 -8.15
C PRO A 156 18.47 -3.86 -8.26
N ASP A 157 17.89 -3.68 -9.46
CA ASP A 157 16.83 -2.68 -9.68
C ASP A 157 15.55 -3.01 -8.88
N ILE A 158 15.15 -4.30 -8.78
CA ILE A 158 13.98 -4.68 -7.96
C ILE A 158 14.28 -4.54 -6.47
N LEU A 159 15.50 -4.85 -6.02
CA LEU A 159 15.93 -4.63 -4.65
C LEU A 159 15.92 -3.15 -4.27
N GLU A 160 16.34 -2.26 -5.18
CA GLU A 160 16.25 -0.81 -4.96
C GLU A 160 14.79 -0.35 -4.84
N ARG A 161 13.92 -0.79 -5.76
CA ARG A 161 12.48 -0.48 -5.71
C ARG A 161 11.82 -1.00 -4.44
N SER A 162 12.25 -2.16 -3.94
CA SER A 162 11.74 -2.72 -2.68
C SER A 162 11.99 -1.76 -1.51
N ILE A 163 13.18 -1.17 -1.40
CA ILE A 163 13.53 -0.22 -0.33
C ILE A 163 12.66 1.04 -0.44
N LYS A 164 12.55 1.62 -1.65
CA LYS A 164 11.70 2.81 -1.87
C LYS A 164 10.23 2.51 -1.55
N SER A 165 9.76 1.31 -1.86
CA SER A 165 8.40 0.86 -1.51
C SER A 165 8.20 0.79 0.01
N LEU A 166 9.18 0.31 0.76
CA LEU A 166 9.13 0.29 2.23
C LEU A 166 9.03 1.71 2.82
N ASP A 167 9.79 2.66 2.27
CA ASP A 167 9.71 4.07 2.67
C ASP A 167 8.32 4.65 2.40
N ILE A 168 7.73 4.33 1.25
CA ILE A 168 6.37 4.74 0.89
C ILE A 168 5.33 4.10 1.80
N CYS A 169 5.43 2.81 2.11
CA CYS A 169 4.52 2.15 3.06
C CYS A 169 4.53 2.84 4.44
N ASN A 170 5.70 3.27 4.92
CA ASN A 170 5.81 4.04 6.16
C ASN A 170 5.13 5.41 6.04
N ALA A 171 5.41 6.16 4.97
CA ALA A 171 4.79 7.47 4.73
C ALA A 171 3.26 7.38 4.63
N VAL A 172 2.75 6.40 3.88
CA VAL A 172 1.32 6.13 3.72
C VAL A 172 0.68 5.73 5.05
N THR A 173 1.36 4.92 5.88
CA THR A 173 0.87 4.57 7.22
C THR A 173 0.70 5.81 8.11
N HIS A 174 1.61 6.79 8.02
CA HIS A 174 1.46 8.07 8.71
C HIS A 174 0.32 8.91 8.12
N GLY A 175 0.17 8.93 6.81
CA GLY A 175 -0.96 9.55 6.13
C GLY A 175 -2.31 9.00 6.59
N LEU A 176 -2.43 7.68 6.80
CA LEU A 176 -3.64 7.07 7.33
C LEU A 176 -3.97 7.49 8.77
N GLU A 177 -2.96 7.75 9.61
CA GLU A 177 -3.21 8.28 10.96
C GLU A 177 -3.74 9.72 10.89
N LEU A 178 -3.26 10.52 9.94
CA LEU A 178 -3.81 11.85 9.68
C LEU A 178 -5.27 11.78 9.19
N VAL A 179 -5.56 10.87 8.27
CA VAL A 179 -6.92 10.61 7.80
C VAL A 179 -7.85 10.17 8.94
N ARG A 180 -7.36 9.35 9.88
CA ARG A 180 -8.09 8.97 11.10
C ARG A 180 -8.32 10.18 12.02
N HIS A 181 -7.37 11.09 12.10
CA HIS A 181 -7.55 12.33 12.85
C HIS A 181 -8.67 13.20 12.26
N TRP A 182 -8.72 13.32 10.93
CA TRP A 182 -9.79 14.02 10.21
C TRP A 182 -11.17 13.40 10.46
N GLN A 183 -11.27 12.08 10.40
CA GLN A 183 -12.51 11.35 10.72
C GLN A 183 -12.98 11.65 12.16
N LYS A 184 -12.08 11.72 13.15
CA LYS A 184 -12.45 12.10 14.53
C LYS A 184 -12.99 13.52 14.62
N LEU A 185 -12.44 14.48 13.87
CA LEU A 185 -12.95 15.86 13.83
C LEU A 185 -14.35 15.92 13.21
N ALA A 186 -14.57 15.20 12.11
CA ALA A 186 -15.88 15.05 11.48
C ALA A 186 -16.91 14.43 12.44
N GLN A 187 -16.53 13.38 13.18
CA GLN A 187 -17.41 12.74 14.16
C GLN A 187 -17.84 13.70 15.29
N ILE A 188 -16.97 14.62 15.71
CA ILE A 188 -17.34 15.66 16.68
C ILE A 188 -18.43 16.58 16.12
N ALA A 189 -18.34 16.93 14.83
CA ALA A 189 -19.36 17.76 14.17
C ALA A 189 -20.70 17.02 14.04
N VAL A 190 -20.68 15.75 13.61
CA VAL A 190 -21.86 14.88 13.56
C VAL A 190 -22.55 14.84 14.93
N THR A 191 -21.79 14.48 15.97
CA THR A 191 -22.33 14.36 17.35
C THR A 191 -22.90 15.68 17.88
N ALA A 192 -22.39 16.82 17.41
CA ALA A 192 -22.90 18.13 17.81
C ALA A 192 -24.23 18.46 17.10
N PHE A 193 -24.32 18.22 15.79
CA PHE A 193 -25.54 18.48 15.02
C PHE A 193 -26.71 17.53 15.37
N GLU A 194 -26.43 16.31 15.80
CA GLU A 194 -27.47 15.34 16.19
C GLU A 194 -28.18 15.69 17.52
N GLN A 195 -27.64 16.61 18.33
CA GLN A 195 -28.26 16.99 19.60
C GLN A 195 -29.52 17.84 19.39
N LYS A 196 -30.67 17.37 19.89
CA LYS A 196 -31.95 18.08 19.83
C LYS A 196 -32.33 18.68 21.19
N PRO A 197 -32.84 19.94 21.25
CA PRO A 197 -32.97 20.88 20.14
C PRO A 197 -31.60 21.46 19.71
N MET A 198 -31.45 21.72 18.41
CA MET A 198 -30.22 22.31 17.85
C MET A 198 -30.16 23.80 18.22
N GLY A 199 -29.24 24.13 19.14
CA GLY A 199 -28.99 25.51 19.58
C GLY A 199 -27.62 26.05 19.15
N ASP A 200 -27.42 27.36 19.32
CA ASP A 200 -26.18 28.08 18.94
C ASP A 200 -24.90 27.42 19.45
N GLY A 201 -24.92 26.85 20.66
CA GLY A 201 -23.77 26.17 21.25
C GLY A 201 -23.32 24.96 20.44
N GLN A 202 -24.27 24.16 19.93
CA GLN A 202 -23.98 22.97 19.13
C GLN A 202 -23.44 23.34 17.76
N VAL A 203 -24.08 24.33 17.11
CA VAL A 203 -23.65 24.83 15.81
C VAL A 203 -22.24 25.43 15.90
N ARG A 204 -21.94 26.20 16.95
CA ARG A 204 -20.58 26.73 17.19
C ARG A 204 -19.55 25.62 17.41
N ARG A 205 -19.91 24.56 18.14
CA ARG A 205 -19.04 23.40 18.37
C ARG A 205 -18.76 22.66 17.06
N ALA A 206 -19.80 22.37 16.28
CA ALA A 206 -19.68 21.73 14.99
C ALA A 206 -18.81 22.56 14.03
N LYS A 207 -19.12 23.87 13.90
CA LYS A 207 -18.34 24.82 13.09
C LYS A 207 -16.86 24.81 13.46
N LYS A 208 -16.53 24.85 14.76
CA LYS A 208 -15.13 24.80 15.21
C LYS A 208 -14.44 23.50 14.78
N ALA A 209 -15.10 22.36 14.92
CA ALA A 209 -14.54 21.07 14.52
C ALA A 209 -14.33 20.99 13.00
N LEU A 210 -15.32 21.41 12.21
CA LEU A 210 -15.24 21.43 10.75
C LEU A 210 -14.20 22.42 10.22
N ASN A 211 -14.09 23.61 10.79
CA ASN A 211 -13.02 24.56 10.42
C ASN A 211 -11.64 24.00 10.73
N THR A 212 -11.49 23.30 11.86
CA THR A 212 -10.23 22.63 12.22
C THR A 212 -9.91 21.52 11.21
N LEU A 213 -10.91 20.73 10.81
CA LEU A 213 -10.81 19.69 9.79
C LEU A 213 -10.32 20.26 8.45
N LEU A 214 -11.06 21.20 7.88
CA LEU A 214 -10.75 21.81 6.58
C LEU A 214 -9.39 22.54 6.60
N THR A 215 -9.07 23.22 7.70
CA THR A 215 -7.75 23.87 7.83
C THR A 215 -6.63 22.84 7.84
N SER A 216 -6.77 21.73 8.59
CA SER A 216 -5.75 20.68 8.64
C SER A 216 -5.57 19.97 7.29
N MET A 217 -6.65 19.81 6.53
CA MET A 217 -6.66 19.28 5.17
C MET A 217 -5.92 20.16 4.16
N MET A 218 -5.79 21.48 4.43
CA MET A 218 -5.17 22.46 3.53
C MET A 218 -3.72 22.82 3.88
N LEU A 219 -3.26 22.53 5.10
CA LEU A 219 -1.99 23.05 5.64
C LEU A 219 -0.75 22.18 5.38
N ASP A 220 -0.93 20.96 4.84
CA ASP A 220 0.13 19.93 4.79
C ASP A 220 1.40 20.34 4.01
N ASP A 221 1.38 21.42 3.21
CA ASP A 221 2.57 21.93 2.51
C ASP A 221 3.27 23.12 3.20
N LYS A 222 2.55 23.92 4.00
CA LYS A 222 3.04 25.22 4.50
C LYS A 222 3.67 25.18 5.88
N GLU A 223 3.32 24.22 6.74
CA GLU A 223 3.90 24.12 8.08
C GLU A 223 5.43 23.85 8.04
N ASN A 224 5.93 23.34 6.92
CA ASN A 224 7.36 23.08 6.71
C ASN A 224 8.23 24.37 6.63
N ASN A 225 7.64 25.54 6.39
CA ASN A 225 8.38 26.81 6.27
C ASN A 225 8.31 27.70 7.53
N TYR A 226 7.32 27.50 8.42
CA TYR A 226 7.10 28.35 9.60
C TYR A 226 7.80 27.85 10.88
N HIS A 227 8.14 26.55 10.99
CA HIS A 227 8.82 25.99 12.17
C HIS A 227 10.32 26.33 12.28
N ALA A 228 10.93 26.92 11.25
CA ALA A 228 12.32 27.39 11.32
C ALA A 228 12.54 28.54 12.34
N LYS A 229 11.47 29.17 12.85
CA LYS A 229 11.55 30.22 13.88
C LYS A 229 10.94 29.85 15.24
N ALA A 230 10.35 28.66 15.38
CA ALA A 230 9.70 28.21 16.62
C ALA A 230 10.44 27.08 17.35
N ALA A 231 11.51 26.53 16.76
CA ALA A 231 12.32 25.45 17.34
C ALA A 231 13.49 25.94 18.22
N GLU A 232 13.44 27.16 18.74
CA GLU A 232 14.19 27.53 19.94
C GLU A 232 13.20 27.77 21.07
N ARG A 233 13.38 27.03 22.17
CA ARG A 233 12.68 27.13 23.47
C ARG A 233 11.51 26.15 23.65
N THR A 234 11.83 24.90 23.94
CA THR A 234 10.99 24.11 24.87
C THR A 234 11.86 23.23 25.78
N TRP A 235 12.13 23.75 26.99
CA TRP A 235 12.09 23.05 28.28
C TRP A 235 12.29 24.14 29.36
N SER A 236 11.61 24.23 30.51
CA SER A 236 11.18 23.18 31.43
C SER A 236 10.16 23.71 32.48
N PHE A 237 9.63 22.78 33.27
CA PHE A 237 8.77 22.87 34.45
C PHE A 237 8.91 24.10 35.37
N GLY A 238 7.78 24.61 35.87
CA GLY A 238 7.73 25.53 37.02
C GLY A 238 6.35 25.52 37.69
N ARG A 239 6.32 25.22 39.00
CA ARG A 239 5.14 24.92 39.83
C ARG A 239 4.28 26.15 40.16
N ARG A 240 2.98 25.92 40.43
CA ARG A 240 2.08 26.85 41.14
C ARG A 240 2.67 27.23 42.52
N SER A 241 2.82 28.53 42.78
CA SER A 241 2.60 29.15 44.10
C SER A 241 2.32 30.64 43.88
N GLY A 242 1.38 31.20 44.64
CA GLY A 242 0.71 32.46 44.35
C GLY A 242 1.36 33.73 44.90
N GLY A 243 0.64 34.84 44.73
CA GLY A 243 0.83 36.09 45.47
C GLY A 243 1.19 37.32 44.64
N GLY A 244 0.21 38.20 44.41
CA GLY A 244 0.39 39.66 44.51
C GLY A 244 0.87 40.46 43.28
N GLY A 245 -0.05 41.28 42.75
CA GLY A 245 0.25 42.68 42.44
C GLY A 245 0.56 43.09 40.98
N GLY A 246 -0.36 43.86 40.39
CA GLY A 246 0.01 45.08 39.66
C GLY A 246 0.08 45.04 38.14
N ALA A 247 -0.86 45.77 37.52
CA ALA A 247 -0.74 46.54 36.28
C ALA A 247 -0.68 45.83 34.91
N GLY A 248 -1.82 45.88 34.22
CA GLY A 248 -1.97 46.44 32.87
C GLY A 248 -1.09 45.90 31.75
N ASN A 249 -1.68 45.09 30.87
CA ASN A 249 -1.73 45.46 29.45
C ASN A 249 -2.76 44.66 28.66
N ASN A 250 -3.48 45.37 27.80
CA ASN A 250 -4.35 44.84 26.77
C ASN A 250 -3.58 43.84 25.88
N ASN A 251 -4.07 42.61 25.75
CA ASN A 251 -3.98 41.91 24.47
C ASN A 251 -5.08 40.85 24.36
N LYS A 252 -6.11 41.20 23.58
CA LYS A 252 -7.16 40.31 23.11
C LYS A 252 -6.64 39.64 21.84
N ASP A 253 -5.89 38.54 22.00
CA ASP A 253 -5.58 37.58 20.93
C ASP A 253 -4.84 36.37 21.52
N ARG A 254 -5.60 35.39 22.04
CA ARG A 254 -5.08 34.05 22.34
C ARG A 254 -6.14 32.99 22.04
N THR A 255 -6.42 32.83 20.76
CA THR A 255 -7.06 31.62 20.21
C THR A 255 -6.15 31.08 19.11
N ASN A 256 -5.19 30.23 19.45
CA ASN A 256 -4.61 29.19 18.58
C ASN A 256 -3.48 28.47 19.32
N GLY A 257 -3.85 27.57 20.24
CA GLY A 257 -2.89 26.86 21.08
C GLY A 257 -3.28 25.41 21.31
N THR A 258 -3.63 24.67 20.25
CA THR A 258 -3.73 23.20 20.32
C THR A 258 -3.54 22.57 18.95
N PHE A 259 -2.36 22.72 18.35
CA PHE A 259 -1.87 21.75 17.39
C PHE A 259 -0.65 21.08 18.02
N ARG A 260 -0.85 19.86 18.52
CA ARG A 260 0.28 18.94 18.67
C ARG A 260 0.66 18.62 17.24
N SER A 261 1.74 19.23 16.77
CA SER A 261 2.34 18.97 15.46
C SER A 261 2.48 17.45 15.31
N MET A 262 1.71 16.87 14.39
CA MET A 262 1.92 15.51 13.90
C MET A 262 3.18 15.60 13.03
N SER A 263 4.34 15.69 13.67
CA SER A 263 5.60 15.75 12.96
C SER A 263 5.74 14.48 12.13
N TRP A 264 5.70 14.62 10.81
CA TRP A 264 6.07 13.57 9.88
C TRP A 264 7.40 12.97 10.36
N SER A 265 7.44 11.66 10.58
CA SER A 265 8.63 10.94 11.07
C SER A 265 9.73 10.84 10.01
N VAL A 266 9.46 11.37 8.81
CA VAL A 266 10.33 11.27 7.64
C VAL A 266 11.24 12.48 7.56
N ALA A 267 12.44 12.29 7.02
CA ALA A 267 13.39 13.37 6.82
C ALA A 267 12.77 14.53 6.03
N LYS A 268 13.12 15.77 6.38
CA LYS A 268 12.59 16.99 5.74
C LYS A 268 12.87 17.08 4.23
N SER A 269 13.85 16.34 3.73
CA SER A 269 14.22 16.26 2.32
C SER A 269 13.53 15.13 1.54
N TRP A 270 12.72 14.29 2.22
CA TRP A 270 12.02 13.20 1.58
C TRP A 270 10.79 13.71 0.83
N SER A 271 10.55 13.14 -0.36
CA SER A 271 9.44 13.48 -1.23
C SER A 271 8.84 12.23 -1.84
N ALA A 272 7.53 12.08 -1.68
CA ALA A 272 6.81 10.96 -2.26
C ALA A 272 6.88 10.98 -3.80
N SER A 273 6.75 12.16 -4.43
CA SER A 273 6.83 12.27 -5.89
C SER A 273 8.21 11.90 -6.42
N LYS A 274 9.29 12.34 -5.76
CA LYS A 274 10.67 11.96 -6.14
C LYS A 274 10.93 10.47 -5.95
N GLN A 275 10.39 9.84 -4.90
CA GLN A 275 10.51 8.39 -4.71
C GLN A 275 9.85 7.62 -5.85
N ILE A 276 8.61 7.97 -6.22
CA ILE A 276 7.91 7.33 -7.35
C ILE A 276 8.68 7.55 -8.66
N GLN A 277 9.18 8.77 -8.89
CA GLN A 277 9.97 9.07 -10.08
C GLN A 277 11.25 8.23 -10.15
N ALA A 278 11.96 8.07 -9.04
CA ALA A 278 13.16 7.23 -8.97
C ALA A 278 12.83 5.74 -9.17
N MET A 279 11.67 5.25 -8.71
CA MET A 279 11.24 3.88 -8.97
C MET A 279 10.93 3.65 -10.47
N ALA A 280 10.34 4.66 -11.13
CA ALA A 280 9.91 4.60 -12.52
C ALA A 280 11.04 4.83 -13.53
N SER A 281 12.06 5.64 -13.22
CA SER A 281 13.09 6.07 -14.19
C SER A 281 13.92 4.92 -14.78
N ASN A 282 14.09 3.83 -14.03
CA ASN A 282 14.86 2.66 -14.44
C ASN A 282 13.95 1.49 -14.88
N LEU A 283 12.65 1.72 -15.05
CA LEU A 283 11.69 0.71 -15.47
C LEU A 283 11.69 0.59 -17.00
N VAL A 284 12.45 -0.37 -17.54
CA VAL A 284 12.63 -0.57 -18.99
C VAL A 284 12.04 -1.92 -19.39
N ALA A 285 11.17 -1.90 -20.41
CA ALA A 285 10.60 -3.12 -20.96
C ALA A 285 11.70 -4.02 -21.56
N PRO A 286 11.72 -5.33 -21.24
CA PRO A 286 12.66 -6.28 -21.83
C PRO A 286 12.56 -6.29 -23.35
N ARG A 287 13.72 -6.32 -24.01
CA ARG A 287 13.80 -6.58 -25.45
C ARG A 287 13.71 -8.10 -25.61
N GLY A 288 12.80 -8.60 -26.45
CA GLY A 288 12.58 -10.03 -26.62
C GLY A 288 13.84 -10.80 -27.04
N GLY A 289 13.82 -12.13 -26.91
CA GLY A 289 14.93 -13.00 -27.31
C GLY A 289 15.82 -13.53 -26.17
N GLU A 290 15.39 -13.41 -24.92
CA GLU A 290 16.13 -13.93 -23.75
C GLU A 290 15.87 -15.43 -23.51
N PRO A 291 16.90 -16.26 -23.28
CA PRO A 291 16.77 -17.72 -23.24
C PRO A 291 15.99 -18.26 -22.03
N THR A 292 15.87 -17.48 -20.95
CA THR A 292 15.20 -17.88 -19.70
C THR A 292 13.79 -17.31 -19.53
N GLY A 293 13.38 -16.34 -20.35
CA GLY A 293 12.10 -15.62 -20.22
C GLY A 293 11.93 -14.75 -18.96
N LEU A 294 12.84 -14.85 -17.98
CA LEU A 294 12.73 -14.24 -16.64
C LEU A 294 12.77 -12.71 -16.58
N ALA A 295 13.17 -12.05 -17.65
CA ALA A 295 13.15 -10.60 -17.71
C ALA A 295 11.71 -10.04 -17.66
N VAL A 296 10.75 -10.72 -18.30
CA VAL A 296 9.34 -10.32 -18.36
C VAL A 296 8.65 -10.31 -16.99
N PRO A 297 8.71 -11.38 -16.16
CA PRO A 297 8.06 -11.38 -14.86
C PRO A 297 8.71 -10.39 -13.87
N ILE A 298 10.03 -10.19 -13.95
CA ILE A 298 10.71 -9.17 -13.13
C ILE A 298 10.28 -7.76 -13.53
N TYR A 299 10.15 -7.50 -14.83
CA TYR A 299 9.62 -6.23 -15.33
C TYR A 299 8.15 -6.01 -14.95
N ALA A 300 7.31 -7.05 -15.04
CA ALA A 300 5.91 -7.00 -14.63
C ALA A 300 5.79 -6.65 -13.14
N MET A 301 6.54 -7.34 -12.27
CA MET A 301 6.56 -7.00 -10.84
C MET A 301 7.11 -5.62 -10.56
N GLY A 302 8.18 -5.21 -11.24
CA GLY A 302 8.70 -3.84 -11.13
C GLY A 302 7.62 -2.80 -11.46
N THR A 303 6.82 -3.05 -12.49
CA THR A 303 5.68 -2.20 -12.86
C THR A 303 4.59 -2.22 -11.80
N ILE A 304 4.24 -3.39 -11.26
CA ILE A 304 3.26 -3.56 -10.19
C ILE A 304 3.67 -2.77 -8.94
N PHE A 305 4.93 -2.86 -8.52
CA PHE A 305 5.48 -2.07 -7.41
C PHE A 305 5.28 -0.58 -7.63
N VAL A 306 5.74 -0.07 -8.78
CA VAL A 306 5.64 1.36 -9.12
C VAL A 306 4.18 1.81 -9.12
N PHE A 307 3.30 1.05 -9.77
CA PHE A 307 1.89 1.39 -9.90
C PHE A 307 1.16 1.42 -8.54
N VAL A 308 1.33 0.39 -7.72
CA VAL A 308 0.66 0.30 -6.41
C VAL A 308 1.14 1.40 -5.47
N MET A 309 2.46 1.64 -5.41
CA MET A 309 3.01 2.72 -4.58
C MET A 309 2.56 4.09 -5.09
N TRP A 310 2.51 4.29 -6.41
CA TRP A 310 1.99 5.52 -7.02
C TRP A 310 0.52 5.77 -6.66
N ALA A 311 -0.34 4.75 -6.77
CA ALA A 311 -1.75 4.87 -6.44
C ALA A 311 -1.97 5.20 -4.95
N LEU A 312 -1.21 4.56 -4.04
CA LEU A 312 -1.25 4.88 -2.61
C LEU A 312 -0.84 6.33 -2.34
N VAL A 313 0.25 6.80 -2.96
CA VAL A 313 0.71 8.19 -2.82
C VAL A 313 -0.32 9.18 -3.38
N ALA A 314 -0.98 8.87 -4.48
CA ALA A 314 -2.03 9.71 -5.04
C ALA A 314 -3.25 9.82 -4.10
N ALA A 315 -3.66 8.71 -3.49
CA ALA A 315 -4.86 8.69 -2.65
C ALA A 315 -4.65 9.22 -1.23
N ILE A 316 -3.55 8.86 -0.58
CA ILE A 316 -3.33 9.07 0.86
C ILE A 316 -2.37 10.25 1.06
N PRO A 317 -2.66 11.21 1.96
CA PRO A 317 -1.79 12.35 2.22
C PRO A 317 -0.38 11.89 2.60
N CYS A 318 0.61 12.40 1.87
CA CYS A 318 2.03 12.13 2.07
C CYS A 318 2.83 13.42 1.86
N GLN A 319 4.05 13.46 2.39
CA GLN A 319 4.95 14.61 2.25
C GLN A 319 5.40 14.83 0.79
N GLU A 320 5.32 16.09 0.33
CA GLU A 320 5.83 16.58 -0.96
C GLU A 320 5.37 15.72 -2.16
N ARG A 321 4.05 15.69 -2.38
CA ARG A 321 3.39 15.03 -3.54
C ARG A 321 3.34 15.90 -4.79
N THR A 322 3.67 17.18 -4.69
CA THR A 322 3.72 18.09 -5.83
C THR A 322 4.63 17.53 -6.92
N GLY A 323 4.14 17.52 -8.16
CA GLY A 323 4.84 16.92 -9.30
C GLY A 323 4.77 15.40 -9.36
N LEU A 324 3.81 14.74 -8.67
CA LEU A 324 3.54 13.33 -8.87
C LEU A 324 3.29 13.03 -10.36
N LEU A 325 3.92 11.97 -10.86
CA LEU A 325 3.79 11.54 -12.24
C LEU A 325 2.32 11.29 -12.58
N THR A 326 1.84 11.88 -13.69
CA THR A 326 0.50 11.61 -14.23
C THR A 326 0.48 10.48 -15.26
N HIS A 327 1.66 10.09 -15.76
CA HIS A 327 1.83 9.00 -16.69
C HIS A 327 3.07 8.18 -16.29
N LEU A 328 2.88 6.89 -16.03
CA LEU A 328 3.95 5.92 -15.83
C LEU A 328 4.34 5.32 -17.19
N PRO A 329 5.60 4.90 -17.36
CA PRO A 329 6.07 4.27 -18.60
C PRO A 329 5.58 2.82 -18.70
N LEU A 330 4.27 2.64 -18.92
CA LEU A 330 3.62 1.33 -18.99
C LEU A 330 3.79 0.69 -20.40
N PRO A 331 3.96 -0.64 -20.47
CA PRO A 331 4.11 -1.34 -21.74
C PRO A 331 2.78 -1.43 -22.47
N ARG A 332 2.77 -1.11 -23.77
CA ARG A 332 1.56 -1.26 -24.61
C ARG A 332 1.47 -2.61 -25.32
N ASN A 333 2.61 -3.29 -25.45
CA ASN A 333 2.78 -4.53 -26.19
C ASN A 333 2.53 -5.79 -25.36
N LEU A 334 2.43 -5.67 -24.04
CA LEU A 334 2.15 -6.78 -23.14
C LEU A 334 0.65 -6.86 -22.84
N ASN A 335 0.13 -8.09 -22.73
CA ASN A 335 -1.31 -8.37 -22.57
C ASN A 335 -1.92 -7.69 -21.32
N TRP A 336 -1.19 -7.64 -20.21
CA TRP A 336 -1.60 -6.98 -18.98
C TRP A 336 -1.51 -5.45 -19.05
N GLY A 337 -0.74 -4.89 -20.00
CA GLY A 337 -0.46 -3.46 -20.08
C GLY A 337 -1.71 -2.58 -20.23
N GLN A 338 -2.72 -3.06 -20.96
CA GLN A 338 -3.96 -2.31 -21.20
C GLN A 338 -4.73 -2.02 -19.91
N ALA A 339 -4.80 -2.99 -18.98
CA ALA A 339 -5.49 -2.81 -17.71
C ALA A 339 -4.82 -1.72 -16.85
N PHE A 340 -3.49 -1.71 -16.80
CA PHE A 340 -2.74 -0.67 -16.09
C PHE A 340 -2.92 0.71 -16.72
N ILE A 341 -2.88 0.81 -18.05
CA ILE A 341 -3.07 2.08 -18.76
C ILE A 341 -4.47 2.64 -18.46
N ALA A 342 -5.50 1.81 -18.55
CA ALA A 342 -6.87 2.23 -18.26
C ALA A 342 -7.05 2.70 -16.80
N LEU A 343 -6.44 2.01 -15.83
CA LEU A 343 -6.45 2.46 -14.44
C LEU A 343 -5.66 3.75 -14.23
N GLN A 344 -4.47 3.83 -14.83
CA GLN A 344 -3.62 5.01 -14.75
C GLN A 344 -4.34 6.24 -15.28
N ASP A 345 -4.98 6.14 -16.45
CA ASP A 345 -5.66 7.26 -17.08
C ASP A 345 -6.79 7.77 -16.19
N LYS A 346 -7.62 6.87 -15.63
CA LYS A 346 -8.68 7.24 -14.66
C LYS A 346 -8.12 7.93 -13.42
N ILE A 347 -7.07 7.38 -12.80
CA ILE A 347 -6.46 7.97 -11.59
C ILE A 347 -5.77 9.31 -11.91
N ALA A 348 -5.11 9.42 -13.06
CA ALA A 348 -4.45 10.65 -13.49
C ALA A 348 -5.45 11.77 -13.82
N GLU A 349 -6.62 11.43 -14.37
CA GLU A 349 -7.72 12.38 -14.54
C GLU A 349 -8.22 12.91 -13.20
N GLU A 350 -8.46 12.03 -12.23
CA GLU A 350 -8.85 12.42 -10.86
C GLU A 350 -7.76 13.28 -10.19
N TRP A 351 -6.48 12.92 -10.37
CA TRP A 351 -5.35 13.72 -9.88
C TRP A 351 -5.33 15.13 -10.47
N LYS A 352 -5.50 15.28 -11.79
CA LYS A 352 -5.54 16.58 -12.48
C LYS A 352 -6.73 17.44 -12.04
N LYS A 353 -7.89 16.83 -11.74
CA LYS A 353 -9.06 17.53 -11.19
C LYS A 353 -8.76 18.05 -9.79
N LYS A 354 -8.06 17.27 -8.97
CA LYS A 354 -7.77 17.59 -7.56
C LYS A 354 -6.62 18.56 -7.37
N GLU A 355 -5.58 18.50 -8.22
CA GLU A 355 -4.41 19.40 -8.16
C GLU A 355 -4.81 20.89 -8.15
N LYS A 356 -5.93 21.23 -8.80
CA LYS A 356 -6.47 22.61 -8.83
C LYS A 356 -7.20 23.03 -7.53
N LYS A 357 -7.60 22.07 -6.69
CA LYS A 357 -8.54 22.28 -5.57
C LYS A 357 -7.93 22.07 -4.18
N GLY A 358 -6.78 21.42 -4.07
CA GLY A 358 -6.09 21.24 -2.78
C GLY A 358 -5.32 19.92 -2.69
N THR A 359 -4.65 19.70 -1.55
CA THR A 359 -3.67 18.61 -1.37
C THR A 359 -4.14 17.48 -0.46
N THR A 360 -5.44 17.32 -0.23
CA THR A 360 -5.98 16.27 0.66
C THR A 360 -5.71 14.86 0.15
N GLY A 361 -5.61 14.65 -1.16
CA GLY A 361 -5.41 13.33 -1.81
C GLY A 361 -6.69 12.84 -2.48
N LEU A 362 -6.61 11.66 -3.11
CA LEU A 362 -7.71 11.12 -3.93
C LEU A 362 -8.59 10.06 -3.27
N LEU A 363 -8.37 9.68 -2.00
CA LEU A 363 -9.22 8.70 -1.32
C LEU A 363 -10.69 9.15 -1.34
N ASP A 364 -11.59 8.31 -1.87
CA ASP A 364 -13.00 8.67 -2.16
C ASP A 364 -13.74 9.19 -0.92
N GLU A 365 -13.64 8.46 0.21
CA GLU A 365 -14.29 8.81 1.47
C GLU A 365 -13.83 10.18 1.98
N MET A 366 -12.56 10.52 1.78
CA MET A 366 -11.98 11.80 2.21
C MET A 366 -12.41 12.95 1.29
N GLN A 367 -12.50 12.72 -0.03
CA GLN A 367 -13.03 13.72 -0.95
C GLN A 367 -14.50 14.07 -0.63
N LYS A 368 -15.30 13.05 -0.31
CA LYS A 368 -16.70 13.24 0.13
C LYS A 368 -16.76 13.96 1.47
N MET A 369 -15.90 13.60 2.43
CA MET A 369 -15.81 14.28 3.72
C MET A 369 -15.51 15.77 3.56
N GLU A 370 -14.54 16.14 2.73
CA GLU A 370 -14.18 17.55 2.47
C GLU A 370 -15.37 18.34 1.91
N LYS A 371 -16.09 17.75 0.95
CA LYS A 371 -17.29 18.37 0.34
C LYS A 371 -18.39 18.59 1.37
N VAL A 372 -18.77 17.56 2.13
CA VAL A 372 -19.84 17.66 3.14
C VAL A 372 -19.43 18.59 4.27
N ALA A 373 -18.14 18.57 4.66
CA ALA A 373 -17.62 19.48 5.68
C ALA A 373 -17.74 20.95 5.26
N GLN A 374 -17.46 21.28 3.98
CA GLN A 374 -17.62 22.64 3.47
C GLN A 374 -19.08 23.08 3.53
N ASN A 375 -20.02 22.25 3.05
CA ASN A 375 -21.45 22.56 3.09
C ASN A 375 -21.96 22.78 4.53
N LEU A 376 -21.53 21.95 5.47
CA LEU A 376 -21.91 22.07 6.88
C LEU A 376 -21.29 23.31 7.56
N VAL A 377 -20.09 23.75 7.14
CA VAL A 377 -19.53 25.03 7.58
C VAL A 377 -20.39 26.17 7.08
N ASP A 378 -20.73 26.19 5.79
CA ASP A 378 -21.54 27.24 5.18
C ASP A 378 -22.91 27.35 5.86
N PHE A 379 -23.54 26.23 6.19
CA PHE A 379 -24.74 26.22 7.03
C PHE A 379 -24.49 26.85 8.41
N ALA A 380 -23.44 26.41 9.10
CA ALA A 380 -23.12 26.88 10.45
C ALA A 380 -22.73 28.37 10.51
N GLU A 381 -22.29 28.97 9.40
CA GLU A 381 -22.05 30.42 9.30
C GLU A 381 -23.35 31.21 9.18
N ASN A 382 -24.34 30.65 8.51
CA ASN A 382 -25.63 31.30 8.20
C ASN A 382 -26.75 30.91 9.18
N PHE A 383 -26.43 30.13 10.21
CA PHE A 383 -27.41 29.66 11.19
C PHE A 383 -28.01 30.83 12.00
N GLN A 384 -29.34 30.86 12.08
CA GLN A 384 -30.11 31.75 12.94
C GLN A 384 -31.11 30.91 13.74
N PHE A 385 -31.25 31.22 15.03
CA PHE A 385 -32.20 30.55 15.90
C PHE A 385 -33.52 31.35 15.98
N PRO A 386 -34.70 30.71 15.85
CA PRO A 386 -34.92 29.29 15.58
C PRO A 386 -34.64 28.91 14.10
N PRO A 387 -34.15 27.68 13.82
CA PRO A 387 -33.87 27.25 12.46
C PRO A 387 -35.13 27.11 11.60
N GLU A 388 -35.01 27.47 10.32
CA GLU A 388 -36.01 27.15 9.31
C GLU A 388 -36.09 25.63 9.10
N GLU A 389 -37.30 25.09 9.01
CA GLU A 389 -37.55 23.64 8.95
C GLU A 389 -36.96 22.99 7.69
N GLU A 390 -37.04 23.66 6.53
CA GLU A 390 -36.45 23.21 5.27
C GLU A 390 -34.92 23.10 5.36
N LYS A 391 -34.25 24.11 5.92
CA LYS A 391 -32.80 24.09 6.15
C LYS A 391 -32.40 23.00 7.15
N LEU A 392 -33.25 22.70 8.12
CA LEU A 392 -33.00 21.65 9.10
C LEU A 392 -33.01 20.26 8.46
N GLU A 393 -33.92 20.03 7.51
CA GLU A 393 -34.01 18.78 6.76
C GLU A 393 -32.80 18.57 5.84
N GLU A 394 -32.38 19.62 5.11
CA GLU A 394 -31.17 19.57 4.27
C GLU A 394 -29.93 19.26 5.10
N VAL A 395 -29.76 19.92 6.24
CA VAL A 395 -28.62 19.70 7.14
C VAL A 395 -28.67 18.32 7.77
N ALA A 396 -29.86 17.82 8.12
CA ALA A 396 -30.00 16.46 8.62
C ALA A 396 -29.51 15.42 7.59
N ALA A 397 -29.81 15.63 6.30
CA ALA A 397 -29.30 14.79 5.22
C ALA A 397 -27.75 14.87 5.11
N GLN A 398 -27.17 16.07 5.17
CA GLN A 398 -25.72 16.26 5.13
C GLN A 398 -25.01 15.66 6.36
N VAL A 399 -25.60 15.79 7.55
CA VAL A 399 -25.06 15.19 8.79
C VAL A 399 -25.12 13.66 8.71
N ALA A 400 -26.21 13.09 8.17
CA ALA A 400 -26.32 11.66 7.94
C ALA A 400 -25.29 11.16 6.91
N GLU A 401 -25.05 11.92 5.84
CA GLU A 401 -23.98 11.62 4.87
C GLU A 401 -22.59 11.64 5.54
N MET A 402 -22.29 12.67 6.35
CA MET A 402 -21.03 12.75 7.10
C MET A 402 -20.87 11.59 8.09
N ALA A 403 -21.94 11.20 8.80
CA ALA A 403 -21.93 10.07 9.73
C ALA A 403 -21.62 8.76 9.00
N GLU A 404 -22.21 8.54 7.83
CA GLU A 404 -21.96 7.36 7.00
C GLU A 404 -20.51 7.30 6.50
N ILE A 405 -19.95 8.45 6.09
CA ILE A 405 -18.52 8.55 5.72
C ILE A 405 -17.63 8.18 6.92
N CYS A 406 -17.91 8.75 8.10
CA CYS A 406 -17.15 8.45 9.32
C CYS A 406 -17.20 6.96 9.68
N ARG A 407 -18.36 6.31 9.52
CA ARG A 407 -18.55 4.88 9.74
C ARG A 407 -17.72 4.03 8.79
N LYS A 408 -17.80 4.30 7.47
CA LYS A 408 -16.98 3.60 6.46
C LYS A 408 -15.48 3.72 6.73
N MET A 409 -15.04 4.89 7.18
CA MET A 409 -13.64 5.12 7.50
C MET A 409 -13.22 4.41 8.80
N GLU A 410 -14.05 4.41 9.84
CA GLU A 410 -13.78 3.67 11.07
C GLU A 410 -13.63 2.17 10.80
N GLU A 411 -14.56 1.59 10.03
CA GLU A 411 -14.55 0.17 9.67
C GLU A 411 -13.41 -0.19 8.70
N GLY A 412 -13.05 0.72 7.78
CA GLY A 412 -12.16 0.44 6.67
C GLY A 412 -10.67 0.78 6.90
N LEU A 413 -10.36 1.84 7.65
CA LEU A 413 -8.98 2.35 7.77
C LEU A 413 -8.06 1.40 8.53
N ALA A 414 -8.56 0.75 9.59
CA ALA A 414 -7.75 -0.18 10.37
C ALA A 414 -7.36 -1.44 9.56
N PRO A 415 -8.29 -2.13 8.87
CA PRO A 415 -7.94 -3.22 7.95
C PRO A 415 -6.99 -2.79 6.82
N LEU A 416 -7.20 -1.62 6.22
CA LEU A 416 -6.31 -1.10 5.18
C LEU A 416 -4.88 -0.89 5.71
N GLN A 417 -4.75 -0.28 6.89
CA GLN A 417 -3.45 -0.09 7.54
C GLN A 417 -2.76 -1.44 7.85
N GLN A 418 -3.53 -2.46 8.26
CA GLN A 418 -3.00 -3.80 8.51
C GLN A 418 -2.49 -4.45 7.22
N GLN A 419 -3.22 -4.34 6.10
CA GLN A 419 -2.78 -4.85 4.80
C GLN A 419 -1.53 -4.13 4.30
N ILE A 420 -1.41 -2.81 4.49
CA ILE A 420 -0.17 -2.08 4.16
C ILE A 420 1.02 -2.61 4.97
N ARG A 421 0.81 -2.95 6.25
CA ARG A 421 1.85 -3.60 7.07
C ARG A 421 2.17 -5.00 6.59
N GLU A 422 1.19 -5.77 6.12
CA GLU A 422 1.45 -7.07 5.50
C GLU A 422 2.33 -6.91 4.25
N VAL A 423 1.98 -5.98 3.35
CA VAL A 423 2.77 -5.64 2.17
C VAL A 423 4.20 -5.28 2.57
N PHE A 424 4.37 -4.39 3.56
CA PHE A 424 5.69 -4.04 4.08
C PHE A 424 6.49 -5.28 4.51
N HIS A 425 5.91 -6.16 5.32
CA HIS A 425 6.61 -7.36 5.80
C HIS A 425 6.89 -8.37 4.69
N ARG A 426 5.99 -8.53 3.71
CA ARG A 426 6.25 -9.38 2.54
C ARG A 426 7.43 -8.86 1.73
N ILE A 427 7.49 -7.56 1.47
CA ILE A 427 8.61 -6.94 0.76
C ILE A 427 9.94 -7.17 1.51
N VAL A 428 9.96 -6.97 2.83
CA VAL A 428 11.16 -7.24 3.66
C VAL A 428 11.60 -8.70 3.53
N ARG A 429 10.66 -9.64 3.62
CA ARG A 429 10.95 -11.08 3.53
C ARG A 429 11.49 -11.46 2.16
N SER A 430 10.81 -11.07 1.09
CA SER A 430 11.21 -11.42 -0.29
C SER A 430 12.55 -10.77 -0.66
N ARG A 431 12.83 -9.56 -0.15
CA ARG A 431 14.15 -8.92 -0.27
C ARG A 431 15.24 -9.74 0.43
N ALA A 432 15.00 -10.24 1.64
CA ALA A 432 15.96 -11.05 2.37
C ALA A 432 16.28 -12.35 1.62
N GLU A 433 15.26 -13.04 1.11
CA GLU A 433 15.43 -14.28 0.33
C GLU A 433 16.23 -14.07 -0.95
N VAL A 434 15.98 -12.98 -1.69
CA VAL A 434 16.78 -12.62 -2.88
C VAL A 434 18.24 -12.36 -2.51
N LEU A 435 18.49 -11.67 -1.39
CA LEU A 435 19.86 -11.41 -0.92
C LEU A 435 20.57 -12.70 -0.49
N ASP A 436 19.86 -13.64 0.12
CA ASP A 436 20.41 -14.96 0.48
C ASP A 436 20.82 -15.75 -0.76
N VAL A 437 20.03 -15.69 -1.85
CA VAL A 437 20.40 -16.29 -3.14
C VAL A 437 21.66 -15.64 -3.71
N LEU A 438 21.76 -14.30 -3.66
CA LEU A 438 22.95 -13.58 -4.14
C LEU A 438 24.21 -13.91 -3.31
N ASP A 439 24.06 -14.06 -1.99
CA ASP A 439 25.16 -14.46 -1.10
C ASP A 439 25.64 -15.89 -1.38
N GLN A 440 24.73 -16.83 -1.67
CA GLN A 440 25.08 -18.19 -2.09
C GLN A 440 25.94 -18.19 -3.36
N ILE A 441 25.60 -17.37 -4.35
CA ILE A 441 26.38 -17.22 -5.59
C ILE A 441 27.79 -16.68 -5.29
N GLY A 442 27.88 -15.69 -4.40
CA GLY A 442 29.17 -15.13 -3.97
C GLY A 442 30.09 -16.17 -3.35
N LYS A 443 29.52 -17.06 -2.51
CA LYS A 443 30.24 -18.19 -1.89
C LYS A 443 30.66 -19.27 -2.90
N MET A 444 29.85 -19.53 -3.92
CA MET A 444 30.19 -20.49 -4.99
C MET A 444 31.30 -19.98 -5.91
N SER A 445 31.44 -18.65 -6.02
CA SER A 445 32.40 -18.00 -6.91
C SER A 445 33.78 -17.77 -6.27
N THR A 446 33.95 -18.05 -4.98
CA THR A 446 35.24 -17.86 -4.29
C THR A 446 36.16 -19.05 -4.58
N PRO A 447 37.30 -18.86 -5.28
CA PRO A 447 38.21 -19.98 -5.57
C PRO A 447 38.78 -20.53 -4.27
N VAL A 448 38.68 -21.84 -4.08
CA VAL A 448 39.37 -22.55 -3.00
C VAL A 448 40.86 -22.46 -3.27
N PRO A 449 41.67 -21.83 -2.40
CA PRO A 449 43.12 -21.85 -2.57
C PRO A 449 43.60 -23.30 -2.38
N TYR A 450 44.10 -23.90 -3.46
CA TYR A 450 44.82 -25.17 -3.44
C TYR A 450 46.31 -24.94 -3.19
#